data_AF-A0A7T8HM69-F1
#
_entry.id   AF-A0A7T8HM69-F1
#
_cell.length_a   1.000
_cell.length_b   1.000
_cell.length_c   1.000
_cell.angle_alpha   90.00
_cell.angle_beta   90.00
_cell.angle_gamma   90.00
#
_symmetry.space_group_name_H-M   'P 1'
#
loop_
_entity.id
_entity.type
_entity.pdbx_description
1 polymer ?
#
loop_
_entity_poly.entity_id
_entity_poly.type
_entity_poly.pdbx_seq_one_letter_code
_entity_poly.pdbx_strand_id
1 'polypeptide(L)' 'MWGNARPHTATDTREFLTRRDVEPVKQSPYSPELNLCDRFLFWKLMHLLREDEFGATRRLHSPFSG' A
#
# COMPACT_ATOMS: atom_id res chain seq x y z
N MET A 1 7.53 -4.29 0.88
CA MET A 1 7.49 -4.28 2.36
C MET A 1 6.13 -3.75 2.79
N TRP A 2 5.44 -4.42 3.72
CA TRP A 2 4.09 -4.08 4.16
C TRP A 2 4.00 -4.07 5.69
N GLY A 3 3.02 -3.34 6.23
CA GLY A 3 2.82 -3.21 7.67
C GLY A 3 2.16 -4.42 8.32
N ASN A 4 2.21 -4.48 9.65
CA ASN A 4 1.73 -5.61 10.47
C ASN A 4 0.21 -5.59 10.73
N ALA A 5 -0.58 -5.07 9.81
CA ALA A 5 -2.04 -5.07 9.96
C ALA A 5 -2.56 -6.52 10.09
N ARG A 6 -3.68 -6.70 10.80
CA ARG A 6 -4.29 -8.02 11.05
C ARG A 6 -4.40 -8.91 9.80
N PRO A 7 -4.89 -8.44 8.64
CA PRO A 7 -4.96 -9.30 7.45
C PRO A 7 -3.59 -9.68 6.88
N HIS A 8 -2.55 -8.87 7.09
CA HIS A 8 -1.20 -9.13 6.54
C HIS A 8 -0.41 -10.15 7.38
N THR A 9 -0.85 -10.43 8.60
CA THR A 9 -0.20 -11.35 9.54
C THR A 9 -1.01 -12.62 9.81
N ALA A 10 -2.22 -12.70 9.23
CA ALA A 10 -3.10 -13.86 9.28
C ALA A 10 -2.43 -15.11 8.69
N THR A 11 -2.85 -16.29 9.18
CA THR A 11 -2.31 -17.59 8.77
C THR A 11 -2.44 -17.80 7.26
N ASP A 12 -3.62 -17.56 6.68
CA ASP A 12 -3.87 -17.74 5.25
C ASP A 12 -2.90 -16.91 4.39
N THR A 13 -2.67 -15.66 4.78
CA THR A 13 -1.72 -14.76 4.11
C THR A 13 -0.29 -15.27 4.23
N ARG A 14 0.12 -15.75 5.41
CA ARG A 14 1.46 -16.34 5.62
C ARG A 14 1.66 -17.59 4.77
N GLU A 15 0.72 -18.52 4.77
CA GLU A 15 0.78 -19.72 3.95
C GLU A 15 0.86 -19.40 2.45
N PHE A 16 0.07 -18.43 2.00
CA PHE A 16 0.08 -17.96 0.61
C PHE A 16 1.46 -17.45 0.17
N LEU A 17 2.14 -16.71 1.04
CA LEU A 17 3.47 -16.15 0.79
C LEU A 17 4.55 -17.22 0.85
N THR A 18 4.51 -18.11 1.84
CA THR A 18 5.45 -19.24 1.95
C THR A 18 5.37 -20.15 0.72
N ARG A 19 4.17 -20.44 0.20
CA ARG A 19 3.99 -21.21 -1.05
C ARG A 19 4.61 -20.55 -2.28
N ARG A 20 4.91 -19.24 -2.22
CA ARG A 20 5.50 -18.44 -3.30
C ARG A 20 6.95 -18.07 -3.06
N ASP A 21 7.57 -18.62 -2.02
CA ASP A 21 8.95 -18.32 -1.64
C ASP A 21 9.17 -16.81 -1.40
N VAL A 22 8.16 -16.14 -0.82
CA VAL A 22 8.23 -14.72 -0.49
C VAL A 22 8.47 -14.56 1.01
N GLU A 23 9.68 -14.11 1.35
CA GLU A 23 10.06 -13.79 2.72
C GLU A 23 9.63 -12.36 3.10
N PRO A 24 8.77 -12.20 4.15
CA PRO A 24 8.33 -10.88 4.59
C PRO A 24 9.46 -10.12 5.30
N VAL A 25 9.68 -8.87 4.87
CA VAL A 25 10.58 -7.96 5.59
C VAL A 25 9.92 -7.53 6.91
N LYS A 26 10.64 -7.72 8.03
CA LYS A 26 10.16 -7.28 9.35
C LYS A 26 9.95 -5.77 9.38
N GLN A 27 8.72 -5.34 9.65
CA GLN A 27 8.37 -3.94 9.85
C GLN A 27 8.08 -3.67 11.32
N SER A 28 8.56 -2.55 11.87
CA SER A 28 8.21 -2.12 13.22
C SER A 28 6.70 -1.77 13.29
N PRO A 29 6.00 -2.12 14.39
CA PRO A 29 4.61 -1.71 14.60
C PRO A 29 4.45 -0.18 14.53
N TYR A 30 3.39 0.28 13.86
CA TYR A 30 3.03 1.69 13.75
C TYR A 30 4.13 2.61 13.20
N SER A 31 4.99 2.08 12.33
CA SER A 31 6.06 2.83 11.67
C SER A 31 5.78 3.09 10.19
N PRO A 32 4.85 3.99 9.82
CA PRO A 32 4.61 4.37 8.42
C PRO A 32 5.81 5.08 7.78
N GLU A 33 6.66 5.75 8.55
CA GLU A 33 7.89 6.40 8.09
C GLU A 33 8.93 5.42 7.51
N LEU A 34 8.85 4.15 7.90
CA LEU A 34 9.69 3.07 7.37
C LEU A 34 9.09 2.38 6.14
N ASN A 35 7.82 2.66 5.82
CA ASN A 35 7.15 2.10 4.67
C ASN A 35 7.25 3.07 3.48
N LEU A 36 7.84 2.60 2.38
CA LEU A 36 8.04 3.45 1.20
C LEU A 36 6.72 3.90 0.56
N CYS A 37 5.69 3.06 0.61
CA CYS A 37 4.36 3.41 0.08
C CYS A 37 3.77 4.56 0.89
N ASP A 38 3.77 4.45 2.22
CA ASP A 38 3.22 5.49 3.09
C ASP A 38 4.05 6.79 3.02
N ARG A 39 5.38 6.67 3.17
CA ARG A 39 6.27 7.84 3.24
C ARG A 39 6.40 8.60 1.93
N PHE A 40 6.42 7.91 0.78
CA PHE A 40 6.72 8.55 -0.50
C PHE A 40 5.55 8.51 -1.47
N LEU A 41 4.99 7.33 -1.74
CA LEU A 41 3.99 7.18 -2.80
C LEU A 41 2.68 7.87 -2.42
N PHE A 42 2.11 7.53 -1.27
CA PHE A 42 0.85 8.10 -0.82
C PHE A 42 1.00 9.55 -0.40
N TRP A 43 2.14 9.94 0.19
CA TRP A 43 2.42 11.35 0.44
C TRP A 43 2.34 12.18 -0.86
N LYS A 44 3.02 11.75 -1.93
CA LYS A 44 2.94 12.43 -3.23
C LYS A 44 1.52 12.41 -3.80
N LEU A 45 0.85 11.26 -3.74
CA LEU A 45 -0.52 11.12 -4.25
C LEU A 45 -1.49 12.06 -3.52
N MET A 46 -1.39 12.17 -2.20
CA MET A 46 -2.24 13.07 -1.42
C MET A 46 -2.01 14.54 -1.79
N HIS A 47 -0.79 14.94 -2.15
CA HIS A 47 -0.53 16.30 -2.64
C HIS A 47 -1.19 16.54 -4.00
N LEU A 48 -1.16 15.56 -4.90
CA LEU A 48 -1.81 15.66 -6.21
C LEU A 48 -3.33 15.70 -6.09
N LEU A 49 -3.91 14.87 -5.22
CA LEU A 49 -5.35 14.76 -5.02
C LEU A 49 -5.94 15.93 -4.21
N ARG A 50 -5.11 16.65 -3.43
CA ARG A 50 -5.57 17.79 -2.63
C ARG A 50 -6.11 18.95 -3.47
N GLU A 51 -5.64 19.07 -4.70
CA GLU A 51 -6.03 20.12 -5.64
C GLU A 51 -7.14 19.64 -6.62
N ASP A 52 -7.62 18.40 -6.50
CA ASP A 52 -8.66 17.82 -7.36
C ASP A 52 -9.99 17.71 -6.61
N GLU A 53 -11.02 18.44 -7.07
CA GLU A 53 -12.38 18.18 -6.61
C GLU A 53 -12.85 16.88 -7.26
N PHE A 54 -13.11 15.84 -6.45
CA PHE A 54 -13.49 14.49 -6.90
C PHE A 54 -14.81 14.46 -7.70
N GLY A 55 -14.75 14.93 -8.94
CA GLY A 55 -15.83 14.91 -9.91
C GLY A 55 -15.89 13.54 -10.59
N ALA A 56 -16.74 12.67 -10.02
CA ALA A 56 -17.10 11.34 -10.49
C ALA A 56 -16.02 10.25 -10.33
N THR A 57 -16.38 9.24 -9.53
CA THR A 57 -15.66 8.01 -9.15
C THR A 57 -15.03 7.25 -10.32
N ARG A 58 -15.47 7.49 -11.56
CA ARG A 58 -14.99 6.84 -12.79
C ARG A 58 -13.55 7.25 -13.17
N ARG A 59 -13.04 8.41 -12.71
CA ARG A 59 -11.67 8.87 -13.01
C ARG A 59 -10.57 8.20 -12.19
N LEU A 60 -10.90 7.57 -11.06
CA LEU A 60 -9.89 7.01 -10.14
C LEU A 60 -9.27 5.68 -10.60
N HIS A 61 -9.87 5.03 -11.60
CA HIS A 61 -9.46 3.69 -12.06
C HIS A 61 -8.95 3.66 -13.51
N SER A 62 -8.75 4.81 -14.18
CA SER A 62 -8.17 4.76 -15.53
C SER A 62 -6.70 4.33 -15.43
N PRO A 63 -6.29 3.23 -16.08
CA PRO A 63 -4.87 2.91 -16.16
C PRO A 63 -4.20 4.07 -16.90
N PHE A 64 -3.02 4.48 -16.42
CA PHE A 64 -2.15 5.43 -17.09
C PHE A 64 -2.12 5.11 -18.59
N SER A 65 -2.75 5.93 -19.41
CA SER A 65 -2.60 5.90 -20.86
C SER A 65 -1.36 6.71 -21.18
N GLY A 66 -0.24 6.02 -21.31
CA GLY A 66 1.06 6.52 -21.76
C GLY A 66 1.76 5.45 -22.55
#